data_AF-A0A7V4EKL4-F1
#
_entry.id   AF-A0A7V4EKL4-F1
#
_cell.length_a   1.000
_cell.length_b   1.000
_cell.length_c   1.000
_cell.angle_alpha   90.00
_cell.angle_beta   90.00
_cell.angle_gamma   90.00
#
_symmetry.space_group_name_H-M   'P 1'
#
loop_
_entity.id
_entity.type
_entity.pdbx_description
1 polymer ?
#
loop_
_entity_poly.entity_id
_entity_poly.type
_entity_poly.pdbx_seq_one_letter_code
_entity_poly.pdbx_strand_id
1 'polypeptide(L)'
;MEQRMAEEPLIKVKPHALKRMAPLFAPGETLLVALPCGRMDLDSKTLRDADRDYFLVTDRRVLSVPGAWFRTGKGALGFLRAMIFDADLTAHVLGATLTVHVQARGQAPERSVAFANLKKPDAELALKLLREPCTVRMCKACGKPLRDDFAMCPFCQASLKRVCGNCGRPMQDAWVSCPYCGT
;
A
#
# COMPACT_ATOMS: atom_id res chain seq x y z
N MET A 1 -13.31 -19.74 -13.38
CA MET A 1 -12.79 -20.75 -12.44
C MET A 1 -11.31 -20.44 -12.26
N GLU A 2 -10.98 -19.57 -11.32
CA GLU A 2 -9.58 -19.30 -10.94
C GLU A 2 -9.55 -19.36 -9.43
N GLN A 3 -9.04 -20.48 -8.93
CA GLN A 3 -8.83 -20.72 -7.51
C GLN A 3 -7.73 -19.77 -7.05
N ARG A 4 -8.10 -18.64 -6.45
CA ARG A 4 -7.17 -17.80 -5.69
C ARG A 4 -6.61 -18.68 -4.58
N MET A 5 -5.35 -19.09 -4.72
CA MET A 5 -4.54 -19.41 -3.55
C MET A 5 -4.51 -18.12 -2.73
N ALA A 6 -5.31 -18.05 -1.67
CA ALA A 6 -5.11 -17.02 -0.66
C ALA A 6 -3.74 -17.32 -0.04
N GLU A 7 -2.68 -16.70 -0.55
CA GLU A 7 -1.36 -16.78 0.07
C GLU A 7 -1.53 -16.38 1.55
N GLU A 8 -1.07 -17.27 2.43
CA GLU A 8 -1.22 -17.09 3.87
C GLU A 8 -0.55 -15.77 4.29
N PRO A 9 -1.19 -14.94 5.14
CA PRO A 9 -0.66 -13.63 5.46
C PRO A 9 0.70 -13.74 6.17
N LEU A 10 1.69 -12.97 5.70
CA LEU A 10 3.03 -12.91 6.28
C LEU A 10 3.02 -12.02 7.52
N ILE A 11 2.69 -12.58 8.67
CA ILE A 11 2.62 -11.85 9.95
C ILE A 11 3.78 -12.26 10.86
N LYS A 12 4.74 -11.35 11.07
CA LYS A 12 5.90 -11.53 11.97
C LYS A 12 5.87 -10.56 13.17
N VAL A 13 4.69 -10.03 13.50
CA VAL A 13 4.47 -9.10 14.61
C VAL A 13 3.85 -9.82 15.81
N LYS A 14 4.25 -9.43 17.03
CA LYS A 14 3.69 -10.02 18.26
C LYS A 14 2.17 -9.75 18.35
N PRO A 15 1.34 -10.73 18.78
CA PRO A 15 -0.12 -10.58 18.79
C PRO A 15 -0.64 -9.37 19.58
N HIS A 16 0.00 -9.02 20.70
CA HIS A 16 -0.38 -7.85 21.49
C HIS A 16 -0.17 -6.54 20.72
N ALA A 17 0.91 -6.43 19.94
CA ALA A 17 1.20 -5.24 19.14
C ALA A 17 0.18 -5.12 18.00
N LEU A 18 -0.18 -6.25 17.39
CA LEU A 18 -1.21 -6.29 16.36
C LEU A 18 -2.59 -5.86 16.89
N LYS A 19 -2.98 -6.36 18.07
CA LYS A 19 -4.23 -5.95 18.73
C LYS A 19 -4.27 -4.44 19.00
N ARG A 20 -3.14 -3.85 19.39
CA ARG A 20 -3.03 -2.40 19.60
C ARG A 20 -3.15 -1.63 18.29
N MET A 21 -2.64 -2.15 17.18
CA MET A 21 -2.75 -1.56 15.84
C MET A 21 -4.12 -1.73 15.19
N ALA A 22 -5.01 -2.57 15.75
CA ALA A 22 -6.35 -2.81 15.20
C ALA A 22 -7.15 -1.55 14.82
N PRO A 23 -7.14 -0.45 15.61
CA PRO A 23 -7.86 0.78 15.27
C PRO A 23 -7.33 1.50 14.03
N LEU A 24 -6.12 1.16 13.55
CA LEU A 24 -5.57 1.73 12.31
C LEU A 24 -6.28 1.20 11.07
N PHE A 25 -6.89 0.01 11.14
CA PHE A 25 -7.53 -0.63 10.00
C PHE A 25 -8.99 -0.19 9.86
N ALA A 26 -9.41 0.03 8.61
CA ALA A 26 -10.80 0.30 8.30
C ALA A 26 -11.62 -1.00 8.38
N PRO A 27 -12.93 -0.93 8.63
CA PRO A 27 -13.79 -2.11 8.60
C PRO A 27 -13.65 -2.93 7.31
N GLY A 28 -13.53 -4.25 7.46
CA GLY A 28 -13.36 -5.21 6.37
C GLY A 28 -12.01 -5.13 5.63
N GLU A 29 -11.04 -4.38 6.14
CA GLU A 29 -9.67 -4.34 5.61
C GLU A 29 -8.90 -5.59 6.06
N THR A 30 -8.27 -6.29 5.12
CA THR A 30 -7.56 -7.55 5.36
C THR A 30 -6.07 -7.29 5.42
N LEU A 31 -5.41 -7.72 6.51
CA LEU A 31 -3.96 -7.62 6.65
C LEU A 31 -3.28 -8.78 5.92
N LEU A 32 -2.32 -8.45 5.04
CA LEU A 32 -1.59 -9.40 4.21
C LEU A 32 -0.13 -9.55 4.65
N VAL A 33 0.51 -8.46 5.06
CA VAL A 33 1.90 -8.45 5.55
C VAL A 33 1.97 -7.61 6.81
N ALA A 34 2.72 -8.07 7.80
CA ALA A 34 3.11 -7.27 8.95
C ALA A 34 4.52 -7.66 9.38
N LEU A 35 5.47 -6.76 9.14
CA LEU A 35 6.89 -6.97 9.39
C LEU A 35 7.44 -5.89 10.31
N PRO A 36 8.27 -6.26 11.31
CA PRO A 36 9.05 -5.28 12.04
C PRO A 36 10.17 -4.74 11.14
N CYS A 37 10.39 -3.44 11.19
CA CYS A 37 11.47 -2.73 10.50
C CYS A 37 12.02 -1.63 11.41
N GLY A 38 13.01 -0.88 10.94
CA GLY A 38 13.51 0.30 11.65
C GLY A 38 14.98 0.16 12.05
N ARG A 39 15.40 0.89 13.09
CA ARG A 39 16.82 0.97 13.45
C ARG A 39 17.30 -0.30 14.14
N MET A 40 18.44 -0.80 13.66
CA MET A 40 19.12 -1.91 14.29
C MET A 40 20.03 -1.42 15.41
N ASP A 41 20.02 -2.14 16.51
CA ASP A 41 21.11 -2.11 17.48
C ASP A 41 22.34 -2.82 16.89
N LEU A 42 23.46 -2.12 16.78
CA LEU A 42 24.66 -2.64 16.11
C LEU A 42 25.36 -3.74 16.93
N ASP A 43 25.22 -3.70 18.26
CA ASP A 43 25.86 -4.66 19.17
C ASP A 43 25.10 -6.00 19.17
N SER A 44 23.79 -5.96 19.38
CA SER A 44 22.94 -7.15 19.43
C SER A 44 22.47 -7.64 18.06
N LYS A 45 22.66 -6.85 16.99
CA LYS A 45 22.12 -7.11 15.64
C LYS A 45 20.61 -7.40 15.66
N THR A 46 19.90 -6.76 16.58
CA THR A 46 18.44 -6.85 16.69
C THR A 46 17.80 -5.47 16.63
N LEU A 47 16.54 -5.40 16.22
CA LEU A 47 15.78 -4.15 16.29
C LEU A 47 15.56 -3.77 17.75
N ARG A 48 16.00 -2.58 18.15
CA ARG A 48 15.71 -2.04 19.49
C ARG A 48 14.20 -2.00 19.67
N ASP A 49 13.70 -2.62 20.74
CA ASP A 49 12.26 -2.67 21.01
C ASP A 49 11.62 -1.27 21.08
N ALA A 50 12.38 -0.24 21.48
CA ALA A 50 11.93 1.15 21.55
C ALA A 50 11.86 1.89 20.21
N ASP A 51 12.66 1.45 19.21
CA ASP A 51 12.81 2.05 17.87
C ASP A 51 12.29 1.11 16.76
N ARG A 52 11.53 0.08 17.15
CA ARG A 52 10.94 -0.89 16.22
C ARG A 52 9.70 -0.27 15.58
N ASP A 53 9.83 -0.02 14.29
CA ASP A 53 8.74 0.39 13.42
C ASP A 53 8.08 -0.86 12.80
N TYR A 54 6.91 -0.66 12.20
CA TYR A 54 6.18 -1.75 11.55
C TYR A 54 5.75 -1.35 10.16
N PHE A 55 6.14 -2.18 9.19
CA PHE A 55 5.69 -2.16 7.81
C PHE A 55 4.51 -3.10 7.68
N LEU A 56 3.33 -2.56 7.34
CA LEU A 56 2.11 -3.34 7.18
C LEU A 56 1.59 -3.19 5.75
N VAL A 57 1.08 -4.27 5.17
CA VAL A 57 0.40 -4.26 3.87
C VAL A 57 -0.97 -4.88 4.05
N THR A 58 -2.01 -4.18 3.61
CA THR A 58 -3.39 -4.66 3.56
C THR A 58 -3.82 -4.92 2.12
N ASP A 59 -5.06 -5.37 1.92
CA ASP A 59 -5.72 -5.44 0.62
C ASP A 59 -5.96 -4.04 -0.01
N ARG A 60 -5.84 -2.95 0.77
CA ARG A 60 -6.18 -1.58 0.34
C ARG A 60 -5.00 -0.60 0.37
N ARG A 61 -4.08 -0.73 1.32
CA ARG A 61 -3.01 0.25 1.58
C ARG A 61 -1.77 -0.39 2.20
N VAL A 62 -0.70 0.37 2.22
CA VAL A 62 0.50 0.10 3.00
C VAL A 62 0.53 1.10 4.16
N LEU A 63 1.00 0.65 5.32
CA LEU A 63 1.13 1.46 6.51
C LEU A 63 2.57 1.41 7.01
N SER A 64 3.07 2.58 7.43
CA SER A 64 4.24 2.71 8.27
C SER A 64 3.77 3.09 9.67
N VAL A 65 4.05 2.24 10.66
CA VAL A 65 3.68 2.48 12.06
C VAL A 65 4.95 2.61 12.89
N PRO A 66 5.37 3.84 13.24
CA PRO A 66 6.56 4.04 14.04
C PRO A 66 6.42 3.44 15.45
N GLY A 67 7.51 2.97 16.05
CA GLY A 67 7.48 2.47 17.44
C GLY A 67 6.93 3.49 18.44
N ALA A 68 7.20 4.78 18.20
CA ALA A 68 6.66 5.89 18.99
C ALA A 68 5.12 5.98 18.97
N TRP A 69 4.45 5.46 17.93
CA TRP A 69 2.99 5.44 17.83
C TRP A 69 2.34 4.68 19.00
N PHE A 70 3.00 3.63 19.52
CA PHE A 70 2.50 2.88 20.67
C PHE A 70 2.50 3.69 21.98
N ARG A 71 3.17 4.84 22.02
CA ARG A 71 3.15 5.77 23.16
C ARG A 71 2.27 6.99 22.90
N THR A 72 2.32 7.51 21.67
CA THR A 72 1.70 8.81 21.34
C THR A 72 0.36 8.71 20.60
N GLY A 73 0.06 7.55 20.00
CA GLY A 73 -1.04 7.38 19.05
C GLY A 73 -0.89 8.14 17.73
N LYS A 74 0.26 8.77 17.49
CA LYS A 74 0.52 9.68 16.35
C LYS A 74 1.67 9.18 15.47
N GLY A 75 1.73 9.67 14.24
CA GLY A 75 2.85 9.43 13.32
C GLY A 75 2.72 8.19 12.44
N ALA A 76 1.68 7.37 12.61
CA ALA A 76 1.38 6.32 11.63
C ALA A 76 1.00 6.95 10.29
N LEU A 77 1.62 6.48 9.22
CA LEU A 77 1.37 6.94 7.86
C LEU A 77 0.76 5.80 7.05
N GLY A 78 -0.13 6.13 6.13
CA GLY A 78 -0.78 5.17 5.25
C GLY A 78 -0.94 5.70 3.85
N PHE A 79 -0.69 4.85 2.86
CA PHE A 79 -0.84 5.18 1.45
C PHE A 79 -1.55 4.06 0.71
N LEU A 80 -2.49 4.42 -0.17
CA LEU A 80 -3.28 3.47 -0.93
C LEU A 80 -2.38 2.65 -1.84
N ARG A 81 -2.62 1.35 -1.92
CA ARG A 81 -1.86 0.51 -2.86
C ARG A 81 -2.13 0.90 -4.31
N ALA A 82 -3.31 1.44 -4.60
CA ALA A 82 -3.65 2.00 -5.90
C ALA A 82 -2.82 3.24 -6.31
N MET A 83 -2.05 3.82 -5.38
CA MET A 83 -1.10 4.92 -5.63
C MET A 83 0.35 4.46 -5.70
N ILE A 84 0.63 3.19 -5.40
CA ILE A 84 1.97 2.61 -5.53
C ILE A 84 2.15 2.30 -7.02
N PHE A 85 3.15 2.94 -7.64
CA PHE A 85 3.49 2.68 -9.04
C PHE A 85 4.75 1.82 -9.15
N ASP A 86 5.62 1.85 -8.14
CA ASP A 86 6.82 1.03 -8.09
C ASP A 86 7.26 0.73 -6.65
N ALA A 87 8.06 -0.33 -6.51
CA ALA A 87 8.75 -0.67 -5.28
C ALA A 87 10.07 -1.39 -5.60
N ASP A 88 11.11 -1.01 -4.85
CA ASP A 88 12.47 -1.52 -4.98
C ASP A 88 12.95 -2.19 -3.71
N LEU A 89 13.84 -3.16 -3.86
CA LEU A 89 14.48 -3.85 -2.74
C LEU A 89 16.00 -3.78 -2.86
N THR A 90 16.64 -3.22 -1.83
CA THR A 90 18.10 -3.17 -1.73
C THR A 90 18.57 -4.05 -0.58
N ALA A 91 19.27 -5.15 -0.90
CA ALA A 91 19.87 -6.02 0.10
C ALA A 91 21.17 -5.43 0.66
N HIS A 92 21.43 -5.67 1.93
CA HIS A 92 22.67 -5.30 2.63
C HIS A 92 23.04 -6.37 3.67
N VAL A 93 24.21 -6.25 4.29
CA VAL A 93 24.78 -7.26 5.23
C VAL A 93 23.79 -7.63 6.35
N LEU A 94 23.05 -6.64 6.81
CA LEU A 94 22.18 -6.70 7.98
C LEU A 94 20.70 -6.99 7.66
N GLY A 95 20.32 -7.13 6.39
CA GLY A 95 18.92 -7.24 5.98
C GLY A 95 18.65 -6.69 4.59
N ALA A 96 17.47 -6.10 4.41
CA ALA A 96 17.10 -5.40 3.19
C ALA A 96 16.30 -4.13 3.49
N THR A 97 16.41 -3.16 2.58
CA THR A 97 15.57 -1.96 2.56
C THR A 97 14.56 -2.10 1.43
N LEU A 98 13.27 -2.13 1.78
CA LEU A 98 12.18 -2.05 0.82
C LEU A 98 11.77 -0.58 0.67
N THR A 99 11.88 -0.02 -0.53
CA THR A 99 11.47 1.35 -0.82
C THR A 99 10.20 1.30 -1.64
N VAL A 100 9.15 1.95 -1.16
CA VAL A 100 7.86 2.00 -1.85
C VAL A 100 7.64 3.40 -2.41
N HIS A 101 7.40 3.47 -3.72
CA HIS A 101 7.22 4.72 -4.45
C HIS A 101 5.74 4.98 -4.71
N VAL A 102 5.28 6.15 -4.27
CA VAL A 102 3.88 6.54 -4.37
C VAL A 102 3.70 7.83 -5.14
N GLN A 103 2.71 7.83 -6.03
CA GLN A 103 2.31 9.01 -6.78
C GLN A 103 0.99 9.55 -6.23
N ALA A 104 1.05 10.73 -5.61
CA ALA A 104 -0.15 11.47 -5.25
C ALA A 104 -0.77 12.11 -6.51
N ARG A 105 -2.10 12.20 -6.56
CA ARG A 105 -2.80 12.78 -7.71
C ARG A 105 -2.50 14.27 -7.81
N GLY A 106 -1.89 14.70 -8.93
CA GLY A 106 -1.74 16.11 -9.29
C GLY A 106 -0.63 16.88 -8.56
N GLN A 107 0.26 16.19 -7.83
CA GLN A 107 1.39 16.83 -7.15
C GLN A 107 2.67 16.04 -7.38
N ALA A 108 3.61 16.66 -8.10
CA ALA A 108 5.02 16.47 -7.79
C ALA A 108 5.28 17.16 -6.43
N PRO A 109 6.11 16.57 -5.55
CA PRO A 109 7.01 15.46 -5.83
C PRO A 109 6.41 14.08 -5.55
N GLU A 110 6.91 13.11 -6.32
CA GLU A 110 6.94 11.70 -5.97
C GLU A 110 7.46 11.51 -4.54
N ARG A 111 6.82 10.63 -3.77
CA ARG A 111 7.28 10.31 -2.43
C ARG A 111 7.70 8.86 -2.39
N SER A 112 8.84 8.61 -1.78
CA SER A 112 9.32 7.27 -1.47
C SER A 112 9.37 7.06 0.03
N VAL A 113 8.96 5.88 0.47
CA VAL A 113 9.03 5.47 1.89
C VAL A 113 9.90 4.24 1.98
N ALA A 114 11.02 4.37 2.70
CA ALA A 114 11.98 3.29 2.90
C ALA A 114 11.72 2.55 4.22
N PHE A 115 11.65 1.23 4.14
CA PHE A 115 11.50 0.31 5.26
C PHE A 115 12.80 -0.49 5.42
N ALA A 116 13.68 -0.03 6.30
CA ALA A 116 15.03 -0.59 6.48
C ALA A 116 15.07 -1.79 7.44
N ASN A 117 16.13 -2.60 7.30
CA ASN A 117 16.45 -3.76 8.14
C ASN A 117 15.33 -4.82 8.19
N LEU A 118 14.59 -4.98 7.09
CA LEU A 118 13.70 -6.12 6.92
C LEU A 118 14.54 -7.39 6.74
N LYS A 119 14.03 -8.53 7.21
CA LYS A 119 14.63 -9.83 6.85
C LYS A 119 14.46 -10.03 5.35
N LYS A 120 15.56 -10.36 4.66
CA LYS A 120 15.59 -10.50 3.20
C LYS A 120 14.45 -11.35 2.60
N PRO A 121 14.19 -12.59 3.06
CA PRO A 121 13.12 -13.41 2.48
C PRO A 121 11.72 -12.80 2.70
N ASP A 122 11.49 -12.19 3.87
CA ASP A 122 10.22 -11.55 4.19
C ASP A 122 10.01 -10.29 3.31
N ALA A 123 11.08 -9.55 3.03
CA ALA A 123 11.07 -8.37 2.18
C ALA A 123 10.85 -8.71 0.69
N GLU A 124 11.42 -9.81 0.22
CA GLU A 124 11.21 -10.33 -1.14
C GLU A 124 9.74 -10.74 -1.35
N LEU A 125 9.13 -11.42 -0.36
CA LEU A 125 7.71 -11.77 -0.43
C LEU A 125 6.82 -10.52 -0.38
N ALA A 126 7.14 -9.55 0.47
CA ALA A 126 6.44 -8.27 0.50
C ALA A 126 6.53 -7.51 -0.83
N LEU A 127 7.71 -7.50 -1.46
CA LEU A 127 7.91 -6.88 -2.77
C LEU A 127 7.04 -7.53 -3.84
N LYS A 128 7.00 -8.87 -3.88
CA LYS A 128 6.14 -9.62 -4.80
C LYS A 128 4.68 -9.20 -4.64
N LEU A 129 4.18 -9.19 -3.40
CA LEU A 129 2.80 -8.78 -3.09
C LEU A 129 2.50 -7.32 -3.46
N LEU A 130 3.47 -6.42 -3.38
CA LEU A 130 3.29 -5.01 -3.76
C LEU A 130 3.21 -4.82 -5.28
N ARG A 131 3.93 -5.64 -6.05
CA ARG A 131 3.90 -5.63 -7.52
C ARG A 131 2.63 -6.26 -8.09
N GLU A 132 1.97 -7.10 -7.32
CA GLU A 132 0.69 -7.68 -7.70
C GLU A 132 -0.42 -6.61 -7.73
N PRO A 133 -1.25 -6.60 -8.79
CA PRO A 133 -2.32 -5.63 -8.92
C PRO A 133 -3.33 -5.79 -7.78
N CYS A 134 -3.76 -4.65 -7.25
CA CYS A 134 -4.76 -4.66 -6.19
C CYS A 134 -6.10 -5.12 -6.74
N THR A 135 -6.66 -6.16 -6.13
CA THR A 135 -8.00 -6.64 -6.48
C THR A 135 -9.11 -5.68 -6.03
N VAL A 136 -8.84 -4.84 -5.03
CA VAL A 136 -9.79 -3.86 -4.53
C VAL A 136 -9.56 -2.53 -5.22
N ARG A 137 -10.52 -2.10 -6.05
CA ARG A 137 -10.50 -0.78 -6.67
C ARG A 137 -10.79 0.30 -5.63
N MET A 138 -9.83 1.20 -5.42
CA MET A 138 -9.94 2.30 -4.46
C MET A 138 -9.92 3.64 -5.20
N CYS A 139 -10.69 4.62 -4.70
CA CYS A 139 -10.65 5.96 -5.23
C CYS A 139 -9.29 6.61 -4.94
N LYS A 140 -8.54 6.96 -5.98
CA LYS A 140 -7.25 7.67 -5.86
C LYS A 140 -7.37 9.10 -5.33
N ALA A 141 -8.60 9.62 -5.15
CA ALA A 141 -8.82 10.97 -4.59
C ALA A 141 -9.19 10.93 -3.10
N CYS A 142 -10.15 10.09 -2.71
CA CYS A 142 -10.64 10.05 -1.33
C CYS A 142 -10.35 8.74 -0.58
N GLY A 143 -9.73 7.75 -1.23
CA GLY A 143 -9.38 6.46 -0.61
C GLY A 143 -10.55 5.58 -0.20
N LYS A 144 -11.75 5.79 -0.77
CA LYS A 144 -12.91 4.92 -0.53
C LYS A 144 -12.99 3.79 -1.56
N PRO A 145 -13.51 2.61 -1.19
CA PRO A 145 -13.68 1.50 -2.12
C PRO A 145 -14.68 1.84 -3.22
N LEU A 146 -14.41 1.36 -4.42
CA LEU A 146 -15.21 1.61 -5.62
C LEU A 146 -15.60 0.29 -6.26
N ARG A 147 -16.71 0.32 -6.98
CA ARG A 147 -17.04 -0.73 -7.94
C ARG A 147 -16.36 -0.45 -9.29
N ASP A 148 -16.16 -1.49 -10.08
CA ASP A 148 -15.42 -1.40 -11.35
C ASP A 148 -16.19 -0.66 -12.45
N ASP A 149 -17.51 -0.60 -12.35
CA ASP A 149 -18.42 0.07 -13.28
C ASP A 149 -18.43 1.59 -13.12
N PHE A 150 -18.07 2.12 -11.94
CA PHE A 150 -18.14 3.56 -11.66
C PHE A 150 -17.20 4.38 -12.57
N ALA A 151 -17.79 5.37 -13.25
CA ALA A 151 -17.09 6.39 -14.02
C ALA A 151 -16.70 7.61 -13.16
N MET A 152 -17.45 7.87 -12.09
CA MET A 152 -17.22 8.95 -11.13
C MET A 152 -17.33 8.42 -9.70
N CYS A 153 -16.51 8.94 -8.79
CA CYS A 153 -16.56 8.55 -7.38
C CYS A 153 -17.84 9.09 -6.73
N PRO A 154 -18.71 8.25 -6.14
CA PRO A 154 -19.94 8.72 -5.50
C PRO A 154 -19.67 9.50 -4.20
N PHE A 155 -18.46 9.42 -3.66
CA PHE A 155 -18.12 10.01 -2.37
C PHE A 155 -17.42 11.36 -2.46
N CYS A 156 -16.70 11.62 -3.54
CA CYS A 156 -15.95 12.86 -3.73
C CYS A 156 -16.07 13.44 -5.14
N GLN A 157 -16.90 12.84 -6.00
CA GLN A 157 -17.15 13.27 -7.37
C GLN A 157 -15.91 13.30 -8.29
N ALA A 158 -14.77 12.74 -7.83
CA ALA A 158 -13.60 12.60 -8.67
C ALA A 158 -13.90 11.67 -9.86
N SER A 159 -13.55 12.12 -11.07
CA SER A 159 -13.60 11.26 -12.27
C SER A 159 -12.63 10.09 -12.13
N LEU A 160 -13.12 8.87 -12.39
CA LEU A 160 -12.41 7.60 -12.22
C LEU A 160 -11.98 6.95 -13.53
N LYS A 161 -12.67 7.32 -14.62
CA LYS A 161 -12.39 6.88 -15.98
C LYS A 161 -12.41 8.13 -16.84
N ARG A 162 -11.52 8.21 -17.84
CA ARG A 162 -11.68 9.21 -18.89
C ARG A 162 -13.06 8.99 -19.52
N VAL A 163 -13.83 10.06 -19.68
CA VAL A 163 -15.09 10.02 -20.45
C VAL A 163 -14.87 10.80 -21.74
N CYS A 164 -15.45 10.34 -22.84
CA CYS A 164 -15.41 11.08 -24.09
C CYS A 164 -16.15 12.41 -23.93
N GLY A 165 -15.50 13.52 -24.27
CA GLY A 165 -16.13 14.85 -24.22
C GLY A 165 -17.29 15.02 -25.21
N ASN A 166 -17.33 14.22 -26.27
CA ASN A 166 -18.36 14.28 -27.30
C ASN A 166 -19.60 13.43 -26.93
N CYS A 167 -19.43 12.15 -26.61
CA CYS A 167 -20.57 11.25 -26.35
C CYS A 167 -20.81 10.93 -24.86
N GLY A 168 -19.95 11.42 -23.95
CA GLY A 168 -20.07 11.19 -22.51
C GLY A 168 -19.77 9.77 -22.02
N ARG A 169 -19.44 8.83 -22.93
CA ARG A 169 -19.20 7.42 -22.58
C ARG A 169 -17.82 7.22 -21.94
N PRO A 170 -17.69 6.28 -20.99
CA PRO A 170 -16.40 5.93 -20.40
C PRO A 170 -15.46 5.33 -21.45
N MET A 171 -14.19 5.71 -21.35
CA MET A 171 -13.12 5.38 -22.27
C MET A 171 -11.91 4.90 -21.45
N GLN A 172 -11.19 3.90 -21.95
CA GLN A 172 -9.95 3.47 -21.30
C GLN A 172 -8.85 4.51 -21.55
N ASP A 173 -7.98 4.73 -20.56
CA ASP A 173 -6.92 5.74 -20.67
C ASP A 173 -5.92 5.43 -21.81
N ALA A 174 -5.76 4.16 -22.19
CA ALA A 174 -4.89 3.75 -23.29
C ALA A 174 -5.49 3.98 -24.69
N TRP A 175 -6.78 4.30 -24.79
CA TRP A 175 -7.43 4.48 -26.09
C TRP A 175 -7.14 5.87 -26.63
N VAL A 176 -6.78 5.94 -27.92
CA VAL A 176 -6.45 7.21 -28.60
C VAL A 176 -7.71 7.91 -29.11
N SER A 177 -8.73 7.15 -29.50
CA SER A 177 -10.03 7.67 -29.97
C SER A 177 -11.21 6.87 -29.40
N CYS A 178 -12.35 7.51 -29.27
CA CYS A 178 -13.56 6.94 -28.73
C CYS A 178 -14.16 5.93 -29.72
N PRO A 179 -14.30 4.65 -29.37
CA PRO A 179 -14.84 3.65 -30.30
C PRO A 179 -16.34 3.80 -30.54
N TYR A 180 -17.03 4.65 -29.78
CA TYR A 180 -18.47 4.86 -29.90
C TYR A 180 -18.84 6.04 -30.81
N CYS A 181 -17.99 7.05 -30.92
CA CYS A 181 -18.26 8.26 -31.72
C CYS A 181 -17.09 8.69 -32.63
N GLY A 182 -16.00 7.93 -32.66
CA GLY A 182 -14.87 8.15 -33.57
C GLY A 182 -14.00 9.37 -33.26
N THR A 183 -14.14 9.97 -32.07
CA THR A 183 -13.47 11.22 -31.66
C THR A 183 -12.35 10.98 -30.66
#